data_AF-A0A0F5VJC7-F1
#
_entry.id   AF-A0A0F5VJC7-F1
#
_cell.length_a   1.000
_cell.length_b   1.000
_cell.length_c   1.000
_cell.angle_alpha   90.00
_cell.angle_beta   90.00
_cell.angle_gamma   90.00
#
_symmetry.space_group_name_H-M   'P 1'
#
loop_
_entity.id
_entity.type
_entity.pdbx_description
1 polymer ?
#
loop_
_entity_poly.entity_id
_entity_poly.type
_entity_poly.pdbx_seq_one_letter_code
_entity_poly.pdbx_strand_id
1 'polypeptide(L)'
;PEGVPVAPPIMPGWDGFPVREALSQELGCPVMVDNDVNLMAMGEQHAGVARSVGDFLCVKIGTGIGCGIVVGGEVHRGATGSAGDIGHIQAVPDGRPCACGNRGCLEAHFSGAALA
;
A
#
# COMPACT_ATOMS: atom_id res chain seq x y z
N PRO A 1 -2.19 8.17 -12.23
CA PRO A 1 -2.84 6.84 -12.13
C PRO A 1 -4.36 6.94 -12.35
N GLU A 2 -4.94 5.97 -13.05
CA GLU A 2 -6.37 5.94 -13.43
C GLU A 2 -7.31 5.90 -12.20
N GLY A 3 -6.79 5.53 -11.02
CA GLY A 3 -7.57 5.43 -9.79
C GLY A 3 -8.40 4.16 -9.74
N VAL A 4 -7.77 3.08 -10.20
CA VAL A 4 -8.32 1.73 -10.34
C VAL A 4 -7.41 0.78 -9.54
N PRO A 5 -7.95 -0.09 -8.68
CA PRO A 5 -7.18 -1.13 -8.02
C PRO A 5 -6.70 -2.18 -9.03
N VAL A 6 -5.47 -2.65 -8.86
CA VAL A 6 -4.86 -3.68 -9.73
C VAL A 6 -4.56 -4.91 -8.88
N ALA A 7 -5.23 -6.01 -9.19
CA ALA A 7 -5.08 -7.33 -8.57
C ALA A 7 -4.99 -7.33 -7.02
N PRO A 8 -5.92 -6.70 -6.28
CA PRO A 8 -5.85 -6.67 -4.82
C PRO A 8 -6.18 -8.06 -4.22
N PRO A 9 -5.22 -8.75 -3.57
CA PRO A 9 -5.38 -10.15 -3.19
C PRO A 9 -6.46 -10.38 -2.11
N ILE A 10 -6.76 -9.36 -1.31
CA ILE A 10 -7.72 -9.42 -0.20
C ILE A 10 -9.05 -8.71 -0.49
N MET A 11 -9.29 -8.24 -1.72
CA MET A 11 -10.51 -7.52 -2.11
C MET A 11 -11.16 -8.16 -3.36
N PRO A 12 -11.82 -9.33 -3.23
CA PRO A 12 -12.49 -9.98 -4.36
C PRO A 12 -13.51 -9.05 -5.04
N GLY A 13 -13.47 -8.99 -6.37
CA GLY A 13 -14.37 -8.14 -7.18
C GLY A 13 -13.92 -6.68 -7.36
N TRP A 14 -12.80 -6.26 -6.74
CA TRP A 14 -12.28 -4.90 -6.87
C TRP A 14 -11.22 -4.72 -7.96
N ASP A 15 -10.70 -5.80 -8.52
CA ASP A 15 -9.75 -5.73 -9.62
C ASP A 15 -10.38 -5.02 -10.83
N GLY A 16 -9.75 -3.94 -11.29
CA GLY A 16 -10.28 -3.15 -12.40
C GLY A 16 -11.48 -2.26 -12.05
N PHE A 17 -11.95 -2.25 -10.80
CA PHE A 17 -13.12 -1.44 -10.44
C PHE A 17 -12.82 0.07 -10.54
N PRO A 18 -13.65 0.88 -11.23
CA PRO A 18 -13.35 2.28 -11.52
C PRO A 18 -13.65 3.20 -10.32
N VAL A 19 -12.91 3.01 -9.21
CA VAL A 19 -13.13 3.71 -7.92
C VAL A 19 -13.22 5.23 -8.10
N ARG A 20 -12.27 5.81 -8.83
CA ARG A 20 -12.24 7.26 -9.08
C ARG A 20 -13.52 7.74 -9.77
N GLU A 21 -13.94 7.05 -10.83
CA GLU A 21 -15.11 7.45 -11.62
C GLU A 21 -16.39 7.29 -10.81
N ALA A 22 -16.58 6.12 -10.19
CA ALA A 22 -17.76 5.82 -9.39
C ALA A 22 -17.95 6.87 -8.28
N LEU A 23 -16.89 7.15 -7.51
CA LEU A 23 -16.95 8.15 -6.44
C LEU A 23 -17.06 9.58 -6.96
N SER A 24 -16.42 9.91 -8.09
CA SER A 24 -16.51 11.28 -8.65
C SER A 24 -17.92 11.59 -9.15
N GLN A 25 -18.60 10.60 -9.76
CA GLN A 25 -20.00 10.72 -10.16
C GLN A 25 -20.94 10.87 -8.97
N GLU A 26 -20.72 10.08 -7.91
CA GLU A 26 -21.55 10.11 -6.70
C GLU A 26 -21.37 11.42 -5.91
N LEU A 27 -20.14 11.91 -5.77
CA LEU A 27 -19.82 13.07 -4.94
C LEU A 27 -19.87 14.40 -5.70
N GLY A 28 -19.91 14.37 -7.04
CA GLY A 28 -19.92 15.56 -7.88
C GLY A 28 -18.63 16.40 -7.79
N CYS A 29 -17.50 15.78 -7.42
CA CYS A 29 -16.22 16.46 -7.25
C CYS A 29 -15.03 15.61 -7.73
N PRO A 30 -13.84 16.21 -7.93
CA PRO A 30 -12.63 15.46 -8.26
C PRO A 30 -12.24 14.49 -7.14
N VAL A 31 -12.04 13.22 -7.49
CA VAL A 31 -11.58 12.18 -6.56
C VAL A 31 -10.14 11.79 -6.89
N MET A 32 -9.32 11.60 -5.87
CA MET A 32 -7.98 11.02 -5.96
C MET A 32 -7.94 9.70 -5.21
N VAL A 33 -7.30 8.69 -5.80
CA VAL A 33 -7.17 7.34 -5.23
C VAL A 33 -5.69 7.01 -5.13
N ASP A 34 -5.30 6.47 -3.98
CA ASP A 34 -3.94 6.02 -3.70
C ASP A 34 -3.96 4.78 -2.80
N ASN A 35 -2.81 4.14 -2.65
CA ASN A 35 -2.59 3.04 -1.73
C ASN A 35 -2.70 3.52 -0.26
N ASP A 36 -3.25 2.70 0.63
CA ASP A 36 -3.50 3.06 2.02
C ASP A 36 -2.23 3.48 2.79
N VAL A 37 -1.08 2.83 2.58
CA VAL A 37 0.18 3.20 3.23
C VAL A 37 0.79 4.49 2.68
N ASN A 38 0.50 4.83 1.42
CA ASN A 38 0.86 6.15 0.88
C ASN A 38 0.03 7.25 1.54
N LEU A 39 -1.27 7.02 1.73
CA LEU A 39 -2.15 7.96 2.43
C LEU A 39 -1.73 8.12 3.90
N MET A 40 -1.34 7.03 4.58
CA MET A 40 -0.77 7.09 5.93
C MET A 40 0.51 7.92 5.98
N ALA A 41 1.44 7.70 5.05
CA ALA A 41 2.67 8.50 4.97
C ALA A 41 2.37 10.00 4.80
N MET A 42 1.44 10.35 3.90
CA MET A 42 1.01 11.74 3.74
C MET A 42 0.36 12.30 5.00
N GLY A 43 -0.41 11.50 5.74
CA GLY A 43 -0.96 11.89 7.04
C GLY A 43 0.12 12.22 8.06
N GLU A 44 1.13 11.36 8.17
CA GLU A 44 2.29 11.58 9.06
C GLU A 44 3.11 12.81 8.66
N GLN A 45 3.23 13.06 7.36
CA GLN A 45 3.89 14.25 6.82
C GLN A 45 3.07 15.53 7.05
N HIS A 46 1.74 15.45 7.00
CA HIS A 46 0.87 16.62 7.13
C HIS A 46 0.68 17.04 8.59
N ALA A 47 0.38 16.08 9.46
CA ALA A 47 -0.05 16.35 10.84
C ALA A 47 0.68 15.50 11.89
N GLY A 48 1.45 14.50 11.48
CA GLY A 48 2.06 13.53 12.39
C GLY A 48 3.53 13.79 12.73
N VAL A 49 4.26 12.71 12.96
CA VAL A 49 5.65 12.77 13.41
C VAL A 49 6.64 13.08 12.30
N ALA A 50 6.22 12.95 11.03
CA ALA A 50 7.08 13.14 9.86
C ALA A 50 7.02 14.56 9.27
N ARG A 51 6.34 15.52 9.92
CA ARG A 51 6.15 16.90 9.43
C ARG A 51 7.43 17.66 9.06
N SER A 52 8.55 17.36 9.71
CA SER A 52 9.82 18.08 9.53
C SER A 52 10.88 17.28 8.77
N VAL A 53 10.53 16.14 8.17
CA VAL A 53 11.47 15.30 7.41
C VAL A 53 11.02 15.18 5.95
N GLY A 54 11.97 15.34 5.03
CA GLY A 54 11.73 15.21 3.59
C GLY A 54 11.82 13.77 3.08
N ASP A 55 12.54 12.91 3.80
CA ASP A 55 12.77 11.52 3.39
C ASP A 55 12.41 10.58 4.55
N PHE A 56 11.46 9.69 4.34
CA PHE A 56 11.07 8.70 5.35
C PHE A 56 10.31 7.51 4.77
N LEU A 57 10.22 6.45 5.58
CA LEU A 57 9.41 5.27 5.33
C LEU A 57 8.31 5.19 6.38
N CYS A 58 7.06 5.02 5.95
CA CYS A 58 5.92 4.73 6.81
C CYS A 58 5.57 3.25 6.67
N VAL A 59 5.96 2.42 7.64
CA VAL A 59 5.71 0.97 7.60
C VAL A 59 4.45 0.63 8.39
N LYS A 60 3.46 0.05 7.70
CA LYS A 60 2.24 -0.49 8.31
C LYS A 60 2.40 -1.98 8.51
N ILE A 61 2.15 -2.44 9.73
CA ILE A 61 2.01 -3.85 10.08
C ILE A 61 0.60 -4.03 10.64
N GLY A 62 -0.26 -4.72 9.90
CA GLY A 62 -1.67 -4.95 10.27
C GLY A 62 -2.16 -6.24 9.62
N THR A 63 -3.35 -6.21 9.00
CA THR A 63 -3.85 -7.35 8.19
C THR A 63 -2.81 -7.83 7.18
N GLY A 64 -2.12 -6.88 6.53
CA GLY A 64 -0.94 -7.11 5.70
C GLY A 64 0.22 -6.21 6.12
N ILE A 65 1.31 -6.24 5.34
CA ILE A 65 2.48 -5.40 5.53
C ILE A 65 2.73 -4.56 4.27
N GLY A 66 2.83 -3.24 4.45
CA GLY A 66 3.14 -2.31 3.37
C GLY A 66 3.97 -1.13 3.85
N CYS A 67 4.54 -0.39 2.91
CA CYS A 67 5.35 0.77 3.21
C CYS A 67 5.00 1.96 2.30
N GLY A 68 4.64 3.09 2.87
CA GLY A 68 4.67 4.37 2.17
C GLY A 68 6.11 4.86 2.10
N ILE A 69 6.58 5.27 0.92
CA ILE A 69 7.93 5.78 0.71
C ILE A 69 7.82 7.26 0.36
N VAL A 70 8.48 8.13 1.12
CA VAL A 70 8.54 9.57 0.83
C VAL A 70 9.98 9.97 0.61
N VAL A 71 10.23 10.64 -0.51
CA VAL A 71 11.56 11.13 -0.92
C VAL A 71 11.43 12.58 -1.40
N GLY A 72 12.24 13.48 -0.86
CA GLY A 72 12.18 14.91 -1.19
C GLY A 72 10.82 15.55 -0.89
N GLY A 73 10.08 15.01 0.08
CA GLY A 73 8.74 15.47 0.46
C GLY A 73 7.61 14.92 -0.39
N GLU A 74 7.88 14.04 -1.35
CA GLU A 74 6.88 13.49 -2.26
C GLU A 74 6.76 11.97 -2.11
N VAL A 75 5.54 11.45 -2.19
CA VAL A 75 5.31 9.99 -2.17
C VAL A 75 5.88 9.35 -3.43
N HIS A 76 6.84 8.45 -3.23
CA HIS A 76 7.46 7.66 -4.27
C HIS A 76 6.61 6.41 -4.57
N ARG A 77 5.87 6.46 -5.69
CA ARG A 77 4.95 5.38 -6.12
C ARG A 77 5.60 4.33 -7.03
N GLY A 78 6.81 4.60 -7.53
CA GLY A 78 7.47 3.76 -8.54
C GLY A 78 6.81 3.86 -9.92
N ALA A 79 7.41 3.21 -10.92
CA ALA A 79 6.97 3.31 -12.32
C ALA A 79 5.57 2.72 -12.57
N THR A 80 5.18 1.70 -11.80
CA THR A 80 3.91 0.97 -11.93
C THR A 80 2.96 1.16 -10.76
N GLY A 81 3.30 2.00 -9.78
CA GLY A 81 2.51 2.15 -8.55
C GLY A 81 2.77 1.10 -7.46
N SER A 82 3.74 0.19 -7.66
CA SER A 82 4.06 -0.92 -6.76
C SER A 82 5.20 -0.63 -5.78
N ALA A 83 5.74 0.59 -5.75
CA ALA A 83 6.77 0.92 -4.76
C ALA A 83 6.16 0.88 -3.37
N GLY A 84 6.83 0.19 -2.44
CA GLY A 84 6.33 0.03 -1.07
C GLY A 84 5.69 -1.32 -0.75
N ASP A 85 5.59 -2.24 -1.73
CA ASP A 85 5.10 -3.62 -1.55
C ASP A 85 6.13 -4.52 -0.82
N ILE A 86 6.72 -3.99 0.26
CA ILE A 86 7.77 -4.66 1.04
C ILE A 86 7.27 -5.95 1.71
N GLY A 87 5.96 -6.07 1.92
CA GLY A 87 5.33 -7.27 2.47
C GLY A 87 5.60 -8.51 1.62
N HIS A 88 5.87 -8.35 0.32
CA HIS A 88 6.10 -9.45 -0.61
C HIS A 88 7.59 -9.73 -0.88
N ILE A 89 8.51 -8.98 -0.26
CA ILE A 89 9.94 -9.31 -0.28
C ILE A 89 10.15 -10.64 0.44
N GLN A 90 10.92 -11.55 -0.16
CA GLN A 90 11.27 -12.83 0.47
C GLN A 90 12.19 -12.59 1.67
N ALA A 91 11.66 -12.83 2.86
CA ALA A 91 12.38 -12.75 4.13
C ALA A 91 12.87 -14.13 4.61
N VAL A 92 12.15 -15.21 4.25
CA VAL A 92 12.47 -16.58 4.66
C VAL A 92 12.53 -17.48 3.42
N PRO A 93 13.72 -17.86 2.93
CA PRO A 93 13.85 -18.83 1.85
C PRO A 93 13.09 -20.12 2.16
N ASP A 94 12.34 -20.63 1.18
CA ASP A 94 11.45 -21.78 1.34
C ASP A 94 10.43 -21.68 2.48
N GLY A 95 10.08 -20.45 2.87
CA GLY A 95 9.10 -20.15 3.91
C GLY A 95 7.64 -20.44 3.55
N ARG A 96 6.72 -19.84 4.31
CA ARG A 96 5.28 -20.07 4.17
C ARG A 96 4.77 -19.59 2.80
N PRO A 97 3.75 -20.24 2.21
CA PRO A 97 3.04 -19.68 1.05
C PRO A 97 2.46 -18.30 1.39
N CYS A 98 2.52 -17.37 0.44
CA CYS A 98 1.92 -16.04 0.55
C CYS A 98 0.71 -15.92 -0.38
N ALA A 99 -0.29 -15.12 0.01
CA ALA A 99 -1.47 -14.85 -0.80
C ALA A 99 -1.15 -14.22 -2.16
N CYS A 100 0.01 -13.56 -2.31
CA CYS A 100 0.47 -13.03 -3.59
C CYS A 100 0.96 -14.11 -4.59
N GLY A 101 1.00 -15.38 -4.18
CA GLY A 101 1.46 -16.51 -5.00
C GLY A 101 2.93 -16.92 -4.79
N ASN A 102 3.72 -16.07 -4.12
CA ASN A 102 5.11 -16.38 -3.76
C ASN A 102 5.24 -17.20 -2.47
N ARG A 103 6.48 -17.48 -2.05
CA ARG A 103 6.80 -18.14 -0.78
C ARG A 103 7.83 -17.35 0.02
N GLY A 104 7.67 -17.35 1.34
CA GLY A 104 8.63 -16.75 2.26
C GLY A 104 8.57 -15.23 2.36
N CYS A 105 7.48 -14.62 1.89
CA CYS A 105 7.27 -13.19 1.96
C CYS A 105 7.22 -12.69 3.42
N LEU A 106 7.73 -11.48 3.67
CA LEU A 106 7.67 -10.83 4.98
C LEU A 106 6.25 -10.88 5.59
N GLU A 107 5.23 -10.55 4.79
CA GLU A 107 3.83 -10.58 5.20
C GLU A 107 3.33 -11.97 5.62
N ALA A 108 3.79 -13.03 4.94
CA ALA A 108 3.39 -14.42 5.24
C ALA A 108 3.90 -14.90 6.62
N HIS A 109 4.86 -14.19 7.20
CA HIS A 109 5.48 -14.52 8.48
C HIS A 109 5.16 -13.53 9.60
N PHE A 110 4.91 -12.26 9.27
CA PHE A 110 4.82 -11.19 10.28
C PHE A 110 3.57 -10.30 10.17
N SER A 111 2.61 -10.63 9.29
CA SER A 111 1.30 -9.97 9.30
C SER A 111 0.49 -10.34 10.54
N GLY A 112 -0.56 -9.57 10.82
CA GLY A 112 -1.49 -9.85 11.91
C GLY A 112 -2.06 -11.27 11.85
N ALA A 113 -2.45 -11.75 10.66
CA ALA A 113 -2.92 -13.11 10.47
C ALA A 113 -1.82 -14.17 10.68
N ALA A 114 -0.55 -13.83 10.44
CA ALA A 114 0.57 -14.74 10.65
C ALA A 114 0.97 -14.87 12.13
N LEU A 115 0.62 -13.89 12.96
CA LEU A 115 0.95 -13.80 14.39
C LEU A 115 -0.19 -14.21 15.34
N ALA A 116 -1.43 -14.23 14.87
CA ALA A 116 -2.63 -14.55 15.65
C ALA A 116 -2.83 -16.05 15.91
#